data_AF-A0A6A1VQ54-F1
#
_entry.id   AF-A0A6A1VQ54-F1
#
_cell.length_a   1.000
_cell.length_b   1.000
_cell.length_c   1.000
_cell.angle_alpha   90.00
_cell.angle_beta   90.00
_cell.angle_gamma   90.00
#
_symmetry.space_group_name_H-M   'P 1'
#
loop_
_entity.id
_entity.type
_entity.pdbx_description
1 polymer ?
#
loop_
_entity_poly.entity_id
_entity_poly.type
_entity_poly.pdbx_seq_one_letter_code
_entity_poly.pdbx_strand_id
1 'polypeptide(L)'
;MALDCLTSTTKACKDFHACKWPGELSSGDTSLALYFDAINDNHLNAVKEIQRTCSQIITFSHFVPRQELCPEKRMLFYPKLPKIIGSDFLEFRIRSIHGIHGSACHLFGHTHFVWDAVIDGIRYVQAPLAYPRERKRRMNGGENWLPFCIYSDGKFSDRLTPCYWSDHYSANPRTPDNTELAPWVARFYNQT
;
A
#
# COMPACT_ATOMS: atom_id res chain seq x y z
N MET A 1 -3.12 21.27 -16.42
CA MET A 1 -4.52 21.72 -16.30
C MET A 1 -5.52 20.63 -15.88
N ALA A 2 -5.29 19.32 -16.10
CA ALA A 2 -6.30 18.29 -15.82
C ALA A 2 -6.43 17.84 -14.34
N LEU A 3 -5.40 17.99 -13.49
CA LEU A 3 -5.44 17.50 -12.11
C LEU A 3 -6.04 18.48 -11.08
N ASP A 4 -6.15 19.77 -11.41
CA ASP A 4 -6.59 20.79 -10.46
C ASP A 4 -8.12 20.85 -10.30
N CYS A 5 -8.88 20.33 -11.26
CA CYS A 5 -10.34 20.21 -11.19
C CYS A 5 -10.83 18.97 -10.42
N LEU A 6 -9.91 18.16 -9.87
CA LEU A 6 -10.23 16.92 -9.17
C LEU A 6 -10.75 17.15 -7.75
N THR A 7 -11.74 16.36 -7.34
CA THR A 7 -12.26 16.31 -5.96
C THR A 7 -11.13 16.39 -4.94
N SER A 8 -11.19 17.36 -4.02
CA SER A 8 -10.14 17.57 -3.03
C SER A 8 -9.98 16.34 -2.13
N THR A 9 -8.77 16.13 -1.62
CA THR A 9 -8.47 15.08 -0.63
C THR A 9 -9.37 15.17 0.58
N THR A 10 -9.65 16.40 1.03
CA THR A 10 -10.58 16.67 2.12
C THR A 10 -11.99 16.14 1.89
N LYS A 11 -12.51 16.20 0.65
CA LYS A 11 -13.86 15.72 0.31
C LYS A 11 -13.92 14.21 0.10
N ALA A 12 -12.83 13.59 -0.37
CA ALA A 12 -12.81 12.17 -0.74
C ALA A 12 -12.43 11.25 0.43
N CYS A 13 -11.58 11.72 1.34
CA CYS A 13 -11.12 10.95 2.48
C CYS A 13 -11.93 11.29 3.73
N LYS A 14 -12.59 10.27 4.29
CA LYS A 14 -13.50 10.42 5.44
C LYS A 14 -12.79 10.94 6.69
N ASP A 15 -11.50 10.64 6.84
CA ASP A 15 -10.72 10.99 8.02
C ASP A 15 -10.65 12.50 8.25
N PHE A 16 -10.63 13.32 7.17
CA PHE A 16 -10.67 14.79 7.29
C PHE A 16 -11.96 15.34 7.89
N HIS A 17 -13.02 14.53 7.95
CA HIS A 17 -14.32 14.91 8.51
C HIS A 17 -14.66 14.15 9.80
N ALA A 18 -14.22 12.90 9.91
CA ALA A 18 -14.55 12.02 11.02
C ALA A 18 -13.53 12.07 12.17
N CYS A 19 -12.28 12.44 11.89
CA CYS A 19 -11.22 12.51 12.89
C CYS A 19 -11.00 13.96 13.35
N LYS A 20 -10.72 14.11 14.64
CA LYS A 20 -10.23 15.36 15.24
C LYS A 20 -8.95 15.03 15.97
N TRP A 21 -7.89 15.74 15.61
CA TRP A 21 -6.56 15.53 16.17
C TRP A 21 -6.26 16.56 17.27
N PRO A 22 -5.40 16.22 18.26
CA PRO A 22 -4.80 17.20 19.16
C PRO A 22 -4.14 18.36 18.40
N GLY A 23 -4.02 19.53 19.03
CA GLY A 23 -3.56 20.75 18.37
C GLY A 23 -2.15 20.68 17.81
N GLU A 24 -1.30 19.77 18.31
CA GLU A 24 0.05 19.56 17.79
C GLU A 24 0.11 18.66 16.54
N LEU A 25 -1.00 18.03 16.16
CA LEU A 25 -1.09 17.10 15.03
C LEU A 25 -1.95 17.66 13.90
N SER A 26 -1.48 17.51 12.67
CA SER A 26 -2.06 18.12 11.47
C SER A 26 -2.17 17.11 10.33
N SER A 27 -3.31 17.14 9.64
CA SER A 27 -3.49 16.38 8.39
C SER A 27 -2.79 17.02 7.18
N GLY A 28 -2.16 18.18 7.36
CA GLY A 28 -1.46 18.91 6.31
C GLY A 28 0.05 18.64 6.21
N ASP A 29 0.61 17.90 7.18
CA ASP A 29 2.04 17.60 7.26
C ASP A 29 2.28 16.15 7.72
N THR A 30 3.51 15.84 8.12
CA THR A 30 3.93 14.49 8.51
C THR A 30 3.67 14.16 9.98
N SER A 31 3.14 15.07 10.80
CA SER A 31 2.99 14.90 12.25
C SER A 31 2.13 13.69 12.63
N LEU A 32 1.02 13.46 11.92
CA LEU A 32 0.18 12.28 12.14
C LEU A 32 0.92 10.98 11.83
N ALA A 33 1.62 10.94 10.69
CA ALA A 33 2.37 9.76 10.29
C ALA A 33 3.48 9.41 11.29
N LEU A 34 4.20 10.43 11.76
CA LEU A 34 5.21 10.31 12.82
C LEU A 34 4.60 9.83 14.13
N TYR A 35 3.49 10.42 14.55
CA TYR A 35 2.81 10.06 15.79
C TYR A 35 2.39 8.59 15.79
N PHE A 36 1.70 8.14 14.74
CA PHE A 36 1.25 6.74 14.64
C PHE A 36 2.42 5.76 14.48
N ASP A 37 3.48 6.14 13.76
CA ASP A 37 4.69 5.33 13.68
C ASP A 37 5.34 5.14 15.06
N ALA A 38 5.49 6.22 15.83
CA ALA A 38 6.11 6.23 17.16
C ALA A 38 5.34 5.39 18.21
N ILE A 39 4.02 5.16 18.03
CA ILE A 39 3.27 4.25 18.91
C ILE A 39 3.88 2.84 18.89
N ASN A 40 4.47 2.42 17.77
CA ASN A 40 5.14 1.12 17.65
C ASN A 40 6.43 1.03 18.47
N ASP A 41 6.97 2.15 18.97
CA ASP A 41 8.19 2.14 19.77
C ASP A 41 8.01 1.42 21.11
N ASN A 42 6.77 1.34 21.59
CA ASN A 42 6.38 0.53 22.75
C ASN A 42 6.69 -0.96 22.58
N HIS A 43 6.93 -1.43 21.35
CA HIS A 43 7.20 -2.82 21.02
C HIS A 43 8.65 -3.09 20.60
N LEU A 44 9.56 -2.11 20.70
CA LEU A 44 10.95 -2.26 20.25
C LEU A 44 11.69 -3.43 20.90
N ASN A 45 11.47 -3.68 22.19
CA ASN A 45 12.12 -4.81 22.87
C ASN A 45 11.62 -6.15 22.33
N ALA A 46 10.31 -6.30 22.11
CA ALA A 46 9.74 -7.50 21.52
C ALA A 46 10.23 -7.73 20.07
N VAL A 47 10.32 -6.65 19.28
CA VAL A 47 10.89 -6.72 17.93
C VAL A 47 12.35 -7.19 17.96
N LYS A 48 13.18 -6.64 18.84
CA LYS A 48 14.58 -7.07 19.00
C LYS A 48 14.71 -8.53 19.43
N GLU A 49 13.82 -8.99 20.29
CA GLU A 49 13.77 -10.40 20.70
C GLU A 49 13.41 -11.32 19.52
N ILE A 50 12.38 -10.96 18.74
CA ILE A 50 12.01 -11.68 17.52
C ILE A 50 13.18 -11.72 16.54
N GLN A 51 13.86 -10.59 16.31
CA GLN A 51 15.04 -10.52 15.43
C GLN A 51 16.19 -11.43 15.88
N ARG A 52 16.33 -11.66 17.19
CA ARG A 52 17.39 -12.52 17.74
C ARG A 52 17.02 -14.01 17.73
N THR A 53 15.73 -14.34 17.78
CA THR A 53 15.25 -15.70 18.04
C THR A 53 14.59 -16.36 16.83
N CYS A 54 14.03 -15.58 15.92
CA CYS A 54 13.34 -16.08 14.73
C CYS A 54 14.23 -15.98 13.50
N SER A 55 14.30 -17.06 12.72
CA SER A 55 14.97 -17.08 11.42
C SER A 55 14.15 -16.44 10.30
N GLN A 56 12.83 -16.27 10.52
CA GLN A 56 11.91 -15.70 9.57
C GLN A 56 11.03 -14.65 10.24
N ILE A 57 11.00 -13.45 9.67
CA ILE A 57 10.17 -12.35 10.13
C ILE A 57 9.20 -11.98 9.01
N ILE A 58 7.93 -11.79 9.37
CA ILE A 58 6.90 -11.24 8.50
C ILE A 58 6.34 -10.02 9.23
N THR A 59 6.45 -8.85 8.61
CA THR A 59 5.83 -7.64 9.14
C THR A 59 4.53 -7.35 8.41
N PHE A 60 3.64 -6.57 9.00
CA PHE A 60 2.42 -6.16 8.33
C PHE A 60 1.99 -4.76 8.75
N SER A 61 1.29 -4.07 7.84
CA SER A 61 0.60 -2.81 8.09
C SER A 61 -0.74 -2.80 7.36
N HIS A 62 -1.66 -1.95 7.79
CA HIS A 62 -2.84 -1.70 6.97
C HIS A 62 -2.49 -0.79 5.77
N PHE A 63 -1.70 0.25 6.01
CA PHE A 63 -1.33 1.26 5.04
C PHE A 63 -0.17 0.82 4.13
N VAL A 64 -0.06 1.46 2.97
CA VAL A 64 0.91 1.17 1.92
C VAL A 64 2.28 1.76 2.30
N PRO A 65 3.33 0.96 2.45
CA PRO A 65 4.62 1.47 2.95
C PRO A 65 5.42 2.26 1.92
N ARG A 66 5.19 2.03 0.62
CA ARG A 66 5.98 2.62 -0.47
C ARG A 66 5.12 3.12 -1.62
N GLN A 67 5.52 4.23 -2.23
CA GLN A 67 4.81 4.77 -3.39
C GLN A 67 4.83 3.81 -4.59
N GLU A 68 5.89 3.01 -4.73
CA GLU A 68 6.01 2.00 -5.79
C GLU A 68 4.94 0.91 -5.71
N LEU A 69 4.35 0.70 -4.53
CA LEU A 69 3.29 -0.29 -4.29
C LEU A 69 1.88 0.22 -4.61
N CYS A 70 1.78 1.40 -5.22
CA CYS A 70 0.54 1.99 -5.72
C CYS A 70 0.70 2.30 -7.22
N PRO A 71 -0.34 2.17 -8.05
CA PRO A 71 -0.26 2.62 -9.43
C PRO A 71 0.00 4.13 -9.52
N GLU A 72 0.68 4.57 -10.58
CA GLU A 72 0.93 5.98 -10.83
C GLU A 72 -0.36 6.78 -10.89
N LYS A 73 -0.33 8.00 -10.34
CA LYS A 73 -1.48 8.92 -10.26
C LYS A 73 -2.25 9.09 -11.58
N ARG A 74 -1.54 9.04 -12.72
CA ARG A 74 -2.13 9.15 -14.06
C ARG A 74 -3.03 7.97 -14.46
N MET A 75 -2.86 6.82 -13.81
CA MET A 75 -3.61 5.59 -14.07
C MET A 75 -4.77 5.39 -13.07
N LEU A 76 -4.89 6.26 -12.08
CA LEU A 76 -5.90 6.16 -11.02
C LEU A 76 -7.15 6.96 -11.35
N PHE A 77 -8.32 6.39 -11.05
CA PHE A 77 -9.59 7.11 -10.99
C PHE A 77 -9.62 8.22 -9.94
N TYR A 78 -8.75 8.12 -8.93
CA TYR A 78 -8.54 9.17 -7.94
C TYR A 78 -7.05 9.48 -7.86
N PRO A 79 -6.52 10.40 -8.70
CA PRO A 79 -5.08 10.69 -8.76
C PRO A 79 -4.45 11.21 -7.47
N LYS A 80 -5.26 11.71 -6.52
CA LYS A 80 -4.81 12.18 -5.21
C LYS A 80 -4.69 11.04 -4.18
N LEU A 81 -5.04 9.80 -4.52
CA LEU A 81 -4.93 8.62 -3.64
C LEU A 81 -3.54 8.47 -3.01
N PRO A 82 -2.40 8.62 -3.72
CA PRO A 82 -1.08 8.45 -3.10
C PRO A 82 -0.80 9.38 -1.92
N LYS A 83 -1.57 10.47 -1.75
CA LYS A 83 -1.41 11.41 -0.64
C LYS A 83 -1.98 10.92 0.69
N ILE A 84 -2.72 9.81 0.72
CA ILE A 84 -3.51 9.38 1.91
C ILE A 84 -3.40 7.89 2.23
N ILE A 85 -2.48 7.17 1.59
CA ILE A 85 -2.43 5.70 1.67
C ILE A 85 -1.30 5.16 2.52
N GLY A 86 -0.39 6.00 3.00
CA GLY A 86 0.78 5.57 3.77
C GLY A 86 1.79 6.68 4.03
N SER A 87 2.99 6.30 4.46
CA SER A 87 4.05 7.23 4.87
C SER A 87 5.44 6.64 4.71
N ASP A 88 6.45 7.50 4.54
CA ASP A 88 7.85 7.07 4.44
C ASP A 88 8.37 6.52 5.79
N PHE A 89 7.86 7.01 6.92
CA PHE A 89 8.20 6.50 8.27
C PHE A 89 7.88 5.02 8.43
N LEU A 90 6.76 4.58 7.86
CA LEU A 90 6.37 3.17 7.84
C LEU A 90 7.41 2.32 7.10
N GLU A 91 7.88 2.76 5.93
CA GLU A 91 8.93 2.03 5.22
C GLU A 91 10.27 2.06 5.96
N PHE A 92 10.66 3.20 6.55
CA PHE A 92 11.87 3.24 7.37
C PHE A 92 11.82 2.23 8.52
N ARG A 93 10.65 2.07 9.17
CA ARG A 93 10.45 1.06 10.22
C ARG A 93 10.50 -0.36 9.68
N ILE A 94 9.86 -0.65 8.55
CA ILE A 94 9.91 -1.99 7.93
C ILE A 94 11.35 -2.36 7.60
N ARG A 95 12.13 -1.41 7.07
CA ARG A 95 13.56 -1.60 6.76
C ARG A 95 14.41 -1.79 8.00
N SER A 96 14.14 -1.07 9.09
CA SER A 96 14.90 -1.27 10.33
C SER A 96 14.64 -2.64 10.98
N ILE A 97 13.44 -3.22 10.76
CA ILE A 97 13.09 -4.55 11.23
C ILE A 97 13.75 -5.65 10.38
N HIS A 98 13.66 -5.54 9.05
CA HIS A 98 14.18 -6.59 8.16
C HIS A 98 15.69 -6.47 7.88
N GLY A 99 16.26 -5.27 8.00
CA GLY A 99 17.66 -5.01 7.65
C GLY A 99 17.96 -5.23 6.17
N ILE A 100 19.18 -5.70 5.88
CA ILE A 100 19.69 -5.95 4.52
C ILE A 100 19.83 -7.46 4.21
N HIS A 101 19.32 -8.34 5.07
CA HIS A 101 19.59 -9.79 4.99
C HIS A 101 18.30 -10.63 5.10
N GLY A 102 18.20 -11.67 4.26
CA GLY A 102 17.19 -12.72 4.39
C GLY A 102 15.98 -12.61 3.47
N SER A 103 15.06 -13.57 3.62
CA SER A 103 13.76 -13.66 2.94
C SER A 103 12.74 -12.73 3.59
N ALA A 104 12.93 -11.43 3.48
CA ALA A 104 12.04 -10.45 4.11
C ALA A 104 10.67 -10.37 3.41
N CYS A 105 9.59 -10.33 4.19
CA CYS A 105 8.23 -10.19 3.68
C CYS A 105 7.44 -9.16 4.50
N HIS A 106 6.72 -8.29 3.80
CA HIS A 106 5.81 -7.32 4.38
C HIS A 106 4.42 -7.42 3.76
N LEU A 107 3.40 -7.61 4.60
CA LEU A 107 2.01 -7.66 4.17
C LEU A 107 1.35 -6.30 4.36
N PHE A 108 0.65 -5.82 3.33
CA PHE A 108 -0.01 -4.52 3.39
C PHE A 108 -1.41 -4.55 2.77
N GLY A 109 -2.15 -3.44 2.88
CA GLY A 109 -3.54 -3.35 2.47
C GLY A 109 -3.98 -1.95 2.04
N HIS A 110 -5.21 -1.61 2.42
CA HIS A 110 -5.84 -0.30 2.23
C HIS A 110 -6.27 0.04 0.78
N THR A 111 -5.43 -0.13 -0.24
CA THR A 111 -5.73 0.36 -1.61
C THR A 111 -6.59 -0.57 -2.48
N HIS A 112 -6.84 -1.80 -2.03
CA HIS A 112 -7.59 -2.83 -2.76
C HIS A 112 -6.98 -3.29 -4.10
N PHE A 113 -5.78 -2.83 -4.45
CA PHE A 113 -4.98 -3.35 -5.56
C PHE A 113 -4.28 -4.65 -5.15
N VAL A 114 -4.51 -5.75 -5.88
CA VAL A 114 -3.72 -6.97 -5.63
C VAL A 114 -2.28 -6.68 -6.04
N TRP A 115 -1.32 -6.99 -5.16
CA TRP A 115 0.09 -6.67 -5.36
C TRP A 115 0.99 -7.78 -4.83
N ASP A 116 1.99 -8.18 -5.62
CA ASP A 116 3.07 -9.05 -5.17
C ASP A 116 4.35 -8.73 -5.96
N ALA A 117 5.29 -8.07 -5.28
CA ALA A 117 6.56 -7.63 -5.85
C ALA A 117 7.68 -7.64 -4.81
N VAL A 118 8.91 -7.88 -5.26
CA VAL A 118 10.11 -7.68 -4.45
C VAL A 118 10.70 -6.33 -4.80
N ILE A 119 10.88 -5.48 -3.78
CA ILE A 119 11.50 -4.15 -3.94
C ILE A 119 12.62 -4.03 -2.91
N ASP A 120 13.83 -3.77 -3.40
CA ASP A 120 15.07 -3.70 -2.61
C ASP A 120 15.24 -4.88 -1.65
N GLY A 121 14.89 -6.10 -2.07
CA GLY A 121 15.05 -7.32 -1.27
C GLY A 121 13.94 -7.63 -0.26
N ILE A 122 12.88 -6.82 -0.16
CA ILE A 122 11.68 -7.16 0.62
C ILE A 122 10.55 -7.53 -0.33
N ARG A 123 9.90 -8.68 -0.11
CA ARG A 123 8.65 -9.05 -0.77
C ARG A 123 7.49 -8.30 -0.12
N TYR A 124 6.77 -7.52 -0.91
CA TYR A 124 5.56 -6.82 -0.48
C TYR A 124 4.34 -7.49 -1.09
N VAL A 125 3.41 -7.94 -0.24
CA VAL A 125 2.19 -8.63 -0.67
C VAL A 125 0.94 -7.93 -0.15
N GLN A 126 0.00 -7.67 -1.06
CA GLN A 126 -1.34 -7.21 -0.75
C GLN A 126 -2.36 -8.13 -1.45
N ALA A 127 -3.13 -8.86 -0.66
CA ALA A 127 -4.20 -9.77 -1.10
C ALA A 127 -5.56 -9.31 -0.53
N PRO A 128 -6.12 -8.18 -0.99
CA PRO A 128 -7.23 -7.53 -0.30
C PRO A 128 -8.56 -8.22 -0.63
N LEU A 129 -9.47 -8.36 0.32
CA LEU A 129 -10.83 -8.85 0.03
C LEU A 129 -11.63 -7.86 -0.84
N ALA A 130 -11.46 -6.55 -0.62
CA ALA A 130 -12.16 -5.45 -1.31
C ALA A 130 -13.70 -5.46 -1.12
N TYR A 131 -14.38 -4.40 -1.60
CA TYR A 131 -15.83 -4.27 -1.49
C TYR A 131 -16.58 -5.25 -2.40
N PRO A 132 -17.84 -5.62 -2.09
CA PRO A 132 -18.62 -6.54 -2.92
C PRO A 132 -18.67 -6.17 -4.42
N ARG A 133 -18.80 -4.87 -4.74
CA ARG A 133 -18.81 -4.39 -6.14
C ARG A 133 -17.45 -4.53 -6.83
N GLU A 134 -16.36 -4.42 -6.08
CA GLU A 134 -15.00 -4.58 -6.58
C GLU A 134 -14.65 -6.06 -6.78
N ARG A 135 -15.10 -6.93 -5.86
CA ARG A 135 -14.95 -8.39 -5.98
C ARG A 135 -15.57 -8.94 -7.25
N LYS A 136 -16.75 -8.44 -7.64
CA LYS A 136 -17.41 -8.83 -8.90
C LYS A 136 -16.55 -8.64 -10.15
N ARG A 137 -15.55 -7.75 -10.12
CA ARG A 137 -14.63 -7.48 -11.23
C ARG A 137 -13.39 -8.36 -11.23
N ARG A 138 -13.22 -9.21 -10.22
CA ARG A 138 -12.10 -10.15 -10.09
C ARG A 138 -12.44 -11.50 -10.72
N MET A 139 -11.43 -12.35 -10.88
CA MET A 139 -11.64 -13.74 -11.30
C MET A 139 -12.72 -14.41 -10.42
N ASN A 140 -13.70 -15.04 -11.07
CA ASN A 140 -14.87 -15.68 -10.45
C ASN A 140 -15.74 -14.75 -9.58
N GLY A 141 -15.68 -13.42 -9.76
CA GLY A 141 -16.49 -12.48 -8.98
C GLY A 141 -16.17 -12.45 -7.48
N GLY A 142 -15.04 -13.04 -7.07
CA GLY A 142 -14.69 -13.28 -5.67
C GLY A 142 -15.41 -14.46 -5.02
N GLU A 143 -16.15 -15.26 -5.79
CA GLU A 143 -16.65 -16.57 -5.33
C GLU A 143 -15.45 -17.47 -4.97
N ASN A 144 -15.57 -18.17 -3.84
CA ASN A 144 -14.51 -18.99 -3.27
C ASN A 144 -13.21 -18.24 -2.95
N TRP A 145 -13.29 -16.92 -2.69
CA TRP A 145 -12.13 -16.20 -2.16
C TRP A 145 -11.73 -16.82 -0.82
N LEU A 146 -10.50 -17.33 -0.76
CA LEU A 146 -9.89 -17.85 0.45
C LEU A 146 -8.77 -16.92 0.88
N PRO A 147 -8.47 -16.85 2.19
CA PRO A 147 -7.24 -16.24 2.66
C PRO A 147 -6.03 -16.82 1.90
N PHE A 148 -5.18 -15.95 1.37
CA PHE A 148 -3.95 -16.38 0.72
C PHE A 148 -2.93 -16.78 1.79
N CYS A 149 -2.50 -18.04 1.78
CA CYS A 149 -1.45 -18.51 2.67
C CYS A 149 -0.11 -17.90 2.23
N ILE A 150 0.52 -17.12 3.11
CA ILE A 150 1.80 -16.46 2.85
C ILE A 150 2.98 -17.36 3.19
N TYR A 151 2.89 -18.11 4.28
CA TYR A 151 3.99 -18.89 4.82
C TYR A 151 3.48 -20.17 5.47
N SER A 152 4.08 -21.29 5.10
CA SER A 152 3.77 -22.62 5.62
C SER A 152 4.99 -23.52 5.46
N ASP A 153 5.17 -24.48 6.36
CA ASP A 153 6.24 -25.49 6.29
C ASP A 153 7.65 -24.92 6.06
N GLY A 154 7.96 -23.81 6.73
CA GLY A 154 9.27 -23.17 6.64
C GLY A 154 9.53 -22.38 5.35
N LYS A 155 8.50 -22.15 4.53
CA LYS A 155 8.64 -21.53 3.20
C LYS A 155 7.56 -20.50 2.93
N PHE A 156 7.92 -19.44 2.21
CA PHE A 156 6.94 -18.56 1.62
C PHE A 156 6.20 -19.26 0.48
N SER A 157 4.93 -18.92 0.33
CA SER A 157 4.17 -19.31 -0.86
C SER A 157 4.76 -18.70 -2.12
N ASP A 158 4.45 -19.31 -3.26
CA ASP A 158 4.77 -18.73 -4.56
C ASP A 158 4.10 -17.37 -4.74
N ARG A 159 4.48 -16.68 -5.82
CA ARG A 159 3.92 -15.38 -6.16
C ARG A 159 2.40 -15.44 -6.29
N LEU A 160 1.72 -14.52 -5.62
CA LEU A 160 0.28 -14.34 -5.76
C LEU A 160 -0.04 -14.02 -7.22
N THR A 161 -1.05 -14.68 -7.78
CA THR A 161 -1.49 -14.46 -9.16
C THR A 161 -3.01 -14.61 -9.25
N PRO A 162 -3.70 -13.74 -10.02
CA PRO A 162 -3.15 -12.63 -10.81
C PRO A 162 -2.87 -11.36 -9.99
N CYS A 163 -1.83 -10.60 -10.35
CA CYS A 163 -1.50 -9.30 -9.73
C CYS A 163 -1.23 -8.23 -10.79
N TYR A 164 -2.28 -7.83 -11.53
CA TYR A 164 -2.19 -6.96 -12.72
C TYR A 164 -1.23 -5.78 -12.59
N TRP A 165 -1.28 -5.01 -11.50
CA TRP A 165 -0.43 -3.82 -11.36
C TRP A 165 1.04 -4.16 -11.14
N SER A 166 1.35 -5.11 -10.26
CA SER A 166 2.74 -5.55 -10.10
C SER A 166 3.27 -6.29 -11.34
N ASP A 167 2.40 -7.00 -12.08
CA ASP A 167 2.74 -7.61 -13.38
C ASP A 167 3.01 -6.54 -14.45
N HIS A 168 2.22 -5.48 -14.46
CA HIS A 168 2.44 -4.34 -15.34
C HIS A 168 3.81 -3.70 -15.06
N TYR A 169 4.13 -3.40 -13.79
CA TYR A 169 5.39 -2.75 -13.43
C TYR A 169 6.62 -3.67 -13.46
N SER A 170 6.46 -4.99 -13.56
CA SER A 170 7.59 -5.89 -13.83
C SER A 170 8.03 -5.85 -15.29
N ALA A 171 7.12 -5.52 -16.21
CA ALA A 171 7.39 -5.43 -17.65
C ALA A 171 7.51 -3.99 -18.16
N ASN A 172 7.03 -3.00 -17.40
CA ASN A 172 6.97 -1.60 -17.83
C ASN A 172 7.64 -0.70 -16.77
N PRO A 173 8.57 0.18 -17.18
CA PRO A 173 9.20 1.11 -16.25
C PRO A 173 8.17 2.10 -15.70
N ARG A 174 8.45 2.57 -14.48
CA ARG A 174 7.67 3.63 -13.86
C ARG A 174 8.04 4.99 -14.45
N THR A 175 7.03 5.86 -14.57
CA THR A 175 7.07 7.25 -15.05
C THR A 175 6.29 8.16 -14.08
N PRO A 176 6.68 8.27 -12.80
CA PRO A 176 5.88 8.97 -11.78
C PRO A 176 5.70 10.47 -12.05
N ASP A 177 6.64 11.08 -12.78
CA ASP A 177 6.59 12.49 -13.19
C ASP A 177 5.60 12.74 -14.34
N ASN A 178 5.19 11.69 -15.06
CA ASN A 178 4.17 11.82 -16.08
C ASN A 178 2.82 12.15 -15.43
N THR A 179 2.31 13.35 -15.73
CA THR A 179 1.03 13.86 -15.22
C THR A 179 -0.11 13.78 -16.22
N GLU A 180 0.16 13.31 -17.44
CA GLU A 180 -0.86 13.10 -18.46
C GLU A 180 -1.70 11.87 -18.12
N LEU A 181 -3.00 12.08 -17.88
CA LEU A 181 -3.93 11.01 -17.55
C LEU A 181 -3.93 9.95 -18.65
N ALA A 182 -3.88 8.68 -18.25
CA ALA A 182 -4.00 7.58 -19.19
C ALA A 182 -5.33 7.69 -19.96
N PRO A 183 -5.40 7.33 -21.26
CA PRO A 183 -6.60 7.56 -22.08
C PRO A 183 -7.89 6.96 -21.49
N TRP A 184 -7.79 5.77 -20.87
CA TRP A 184 -8.92 5.10 -20.22
C TRP A 184 -9.38 5.78 -18.93
N VAL A 185 -8.54 6.62 -18.32
CA VAL A 185 -8.87 7.47 -17.17
C VAL A 185 -9.40 8.82 -17.64
N ALA A 186 -8.73 9.45 -18.61
CA ALA A 186 -9.06 10.78 -19.13
C ALA A 186 -10.53 10.90 -19.57
N ARG A 187 -11.10 9.83 -20.17
CA ARG A 187 -12.52 9.80 -20.58
C ARG A 187 -13.52 10.08 -19.44
N PHE A 188 -13.15 9.84 -18.19
CA PHE A 188 -14.02 10.12 -17.04
C PHE A 188 -13.96 11.58 -16.58
N TYR A 189 -13.02 12.36 -17.10
CA TYR A 189 -12.83 13.78 -16.81
C TYR A 189 -13.18 14.69 -17.99
N ASN A 190 -13.19 14.16 -19.21
CA ASN A 190 -13.57 14.91 -20.42
C ASN A 190 -15.09 14.92 -20.67
N GLN A 191 -15.91 14.39 -19.75
CA GLN A 191 -17.37 14.34 -19.86
C GLN A 191 -18.07 15.41 -19.01
N THR A 192 -17.34 16.42 -18.52
CA THR A 192 -17.89 17.61 -17.85
C THR A 192 -17.94 18.79 -18.79
#